data_AF-A0AAJ2C029-F1
#
_entry.id   AF-A0AAJ2C029-F1
#
_cell.length_a   1.000
_cell.length_b   1.000
_cell.length_c   1.000
_cell.angle_alpha   90.00
_cell.angle_beta   90.00
_cell.angle_gamma   90.00
#
_symmetry.space_group_name_H-M   'P 1'
#
loop_
_entity.id
_entity.type
_entity.pdbx_description
1 polymer ?
#
loop_
_entity_poly.entity_id
_entity_poly.type
_entity_poly.pdbx_seq_one_letter_code
_entity_poly.pdbx_strand_id
1 'polypeptide(L)'
;MLQEASGETYIIGCNTISHLSAGLFELNRIGDDTSGKEWDRTRKMGINTLAFRGVQQGVFYAADGDCVGLTNQVAWEKNKQWMQLVAKSGTPLFISAQPEATGAVQKAFIKESFK
;
A
#
# COMPACT_ATOMS: atom_id res chain seq x y z
N MET A 1 -25.20 9.84 -1.51
CA MET A 1 -23.75 10.08 -1.71
C MET A 1 -23.03 8.74 -1.95
N LEU A 2 -21.76 8.72 -2.39
CA LEU A 2 -21.04 7.47 -2.72
C LEU A 2 -21.04 6.44 -1.56
N GLN A 3 -20.90 6.90 -0.31
CA GLN A 3 -20.94 6.06 0.89
C GLN A 3 -22.30 5.38 1.10
N GLU A 4 -23.40 6.09 0.87
CA GLU A 4 -24.76 5.51 0.99
C GLU A 4 -25.03 4.51 -0.14
N ALA A 5 -24.49 4.76 -1.33
CA ALA A 5 -24.66 3.91 -2.50
C ALA A 5 -23.76 2.66 -2.48
N SER A 6 -22.66 2.66 -1.73
CA SER A 6 -21.70 1.55 -1.68
C SER A 6 -22.16 0.39 -0.80
N GLY A 7 -23.12 0.61 0.09
CA GLY A 7 -23.60 -0.40 1.04
C GLY A 7 -22.44 -0.96 1.88
N GLU A 8 -22.21 -2.26 1.82
CA GLU A 8 -21.14 -2.96 2.56
C GLU A 8 -19.79 -2.99 1.80
N THR A 9 -19.70 -2.31 0.65
CA THR A 9 -18.46 -2.29 -0.15
C THR A 9 -17.44 -1.33 0.45
N TYR A 10 -16.18 -1.77 0.54
CA TYR A 10 -15.06 -0.92 0.90
C TYR A 10 -14.86 0.22 -0.12
N ILE A 11 -14.80 1.45 0.37
CA ILE A 11 -14.39 2.62 -0.40
C ILE A 11 -12.94 2.95 -0.07
N ILE A 12 -12.13 3.09 -1.12
CA ILE A 12 -10.77 3.62 -1.03
C ILE A 12 -10.71 5.04 -1.60
N GLY A 13 -10.36 6.00 -0.74
CA GLY A 13 -10.03 7.35 -1.17
C GLY A 13 -8.63 7.39 -1.78
N CYS A 14 -8.49 7.94 -2.99
CA CYS A 14 -7.19 8.17 -3.62
C CYS A 14 -7.16 9.58 -4.21
N ASN A 15 -6.06 10.30 -3.98
CA ASN A 15 -5.93 11.72 -4.33
C ASN A 15 -7.01 12.64 -3.70
N THR A 16 -7.42 12.30 -2.48
CA THR A 16 -8.41 13.04 -1.68
C THR A 16 -7.71 13.91 -0.62
N ILE A 17 -8.45 14.85 -0.03
CA ILE A 17 -7.97 15.58 1.14
C ILE A 17 -8.11 14.66 2.37
N SER A 18 -6.96 14.24 2.91
CA SER A 18 -6.85 13.30 4.03
C SER A 18 -7.74 13.60 5.22
N HIS A 19 -7.68 14.82 5.77
CA HIS A 19 -8.47 15.18 6.96
C HIS A 19 -9.97 15.18 6.69
N LEU A 20 -10.39 15.47 5.46
CA LEU A 20 -11.79 15.42 5.06
C LEU A 20 -12.28 13.99 4.79
N SER A 21 -11.37 13.02 4.72
CA SER A 21 -11.69 11.62 4.45
C SER A 21 -11.99 10.82 5.72
N ALA A 22 -11.68 11.37 6.91
CA ALA A 22 -11.89 10.71 8.18
C ALA A 22 -13.39 10.45 8.42
N GLY A 23 -13.75 9.19 8.64
CA GLY A 23 -15.14 8.76 8.83
C GLY A 23 -15.98 8.67 7.54
N LEU A 24 -15.38 8.91 6.36
CA LEU A 24 -16.06 8.78 5.06
C LEU A 24 -15.61 7.55 4.27
N PHE A 25 -14.31 7.21 4.33
CA PHE A 25 -13.74 6.07 3.62
C PHE A 25 -13.15 5.07 4.61
N GLU A 26 -13.30 3.78 4.33
CA GLU A 26 -12.66 2.73 5.12
C GLU A 26 -11.14 2.73 4.92
N LEU A 27 -10.68 3.04 3.70
CA LEU A 27 -9.26 3.16 3.35
C LEU A 27 -8.97 4.48 2.65
N ASN A 28 -7.76 5.01 2.81
CA ASN A 28 -7.34 6.18 2.08
C ASN A 28 -5.85 6.19 1.78
N ARG A 29 -5.50 6.45 0.52
CA ARG A 29 -4.11 6.60 0.06
C ARG A 29 -3.49 7.85 0.67
N ILE A 30 -2.42 7.67 1.43
CA ILE A 30 -1.79 8.73 2.23
C ILE A 30 -0.55 9.36 1.58
N GLY A 31 -0.12 8.87 0.41
CA GLY A 31 1.07 9.33 -0.30
C GLY A 31 0.83 9.70 -1.76
N ASP A 32 1.91 9.76 -2.53
CA ASP A 32 1.89 9.69 -3.99
C ASP A 32 2.26 8.25 -4.42
N ASP A 33 2.13 7.92 -5.71
CA ASP A 33 2.34 6.56 -6.22
C ASP A 33 3.78 6.08 -5.96
N THR A 34 3.91 4.84 -5.51
CA THR A 34 5.13 4.04 -5.53
C THR A 34 5.47 3.62 -6.97
N SER A 35 6.52 2.82 -7.16
CA SER A 35 6.92 2.36 -8.48
C SER A 35 7.41 0.93 -8.47
N GLY A 36 6.92 0.16 -9.45
CA GLY A 36 7.51 -1.12 -9.79
C GLY A 36 8.73 -1.01 -10.70
N LYS A 37 9.10 0.19 -11.18
CA LYS A 37 10.23 0.39 -12.11
C LYS A 37 11.45 1.01 -11.44
N GLU A 38 11.22 1.88 -10.47
CA GLU A 38 12.24 2.74 -9.86
C GLU A 38 12.17 2.67 -8.33
N TRP A 39 13.16 2.04 -7.71
CA TRP A 39 13.19 1.91 -6.24
C TRP A 39 13.20 3.26 -5.52
N ASP A 40 13.89 4.26 -6.06
CA ASP A 40 13.97 5.59 -5.43
C ASP A 40 12.61 6.27 -5.32
N ARG A 41 11.68 6.03 -6.26
CA ARG A 41 10.30 6.52 -6.16
C ARG A 41 9.56 5.84 -5.01
N THR A 42 9.64 4.52 -4.88
CA THR A 42 9.03 3.78 -3.75
C THR A 42 9.61 4.21 -2.40
N ARG A 43 10.93 4.45 -2.32
CA ARG A 43 11.56 5.01 -1.12
C ARG A 43 11.06 6.43 -0.81
N LYS A 44 11.00 7.29 -1.82
CA LYS A 44 10.60 8.70 -1.65
C LYS A 44 9.11 8.87 -1.33
N MET A 45 8.25 8.06 -1.95
CA MET A 45 6.79 8.21 -1.83
C MET A 45 6.17 7.23 -0.85
N GLY A 46 6.50 5.94 -0.89
CA GLY A 46 5.92 4.93 0.01
C GLY A 46 6.50 5.02 1.42
N ILE A 47 7.81 4.81 1.57
CA ILE A 47 8.46 4.76 2.90
C ILE A 47 8.31 6.09 3.64
N ASN A 48 8.54 7.21 2.95
CA ASN A 48 8.41 8.54 3.54
C ASN A 48 6.97 8.81 4.02
N THR A 49 5.97 8.46 3.19
CA THR A 49 4.57 8.60 3.56
C THR A 49 4.23 7.79 4.81
N LEU A 50 4.64 6.52 4.89
CA LEU A 50 4.40 5.73 6.09
C LEU A 50 5.07 6.33 7.33
N ALA A 51 6.29 6.86 7.19
CA ALA A 51 7.01 7.48 8.30
C ALA A 51 6.28 8.72 8.89
N PHE A 52 5.71 9.56 8.04
CA PHE A 52 5.09 10.82 8.49
C PHE A 52 3.57 10.73 8.71
N ARG A 53 2.89 9.82 8.01
CA ARG A 53 1.43 9.74 7.98
C ARG A 53 0.89 8.39 8.44
N GLY A 54 1.76 7.43 8.77
CA GLY A 54 1.35 6.14 9.35
C GLY A 54 0.56 6.29 10.65
N VAL A 55 0.73 7.40 11.39
CA VAL A 55 -0.04 7.71 12.61
C VAL A 55 -1.56 7.83 12.36
N GLN A 56 -1.98 8.02 11.10
CA GLN A 56 -3.39 8.09 10.71
C GLN A 56 -4.06 6.70 10.68
N GLN A 57 -3.28 5.62 10.63
CA GLN A 57 -3.76 4.24 10.59
C GLN A 57 -4.64 3.93 11.81
N GLY A 58 -5.89 3.56 11.55
CA GLY A 58 -6.87 3.21 12.59
C GLY A 58 -7.41 4.40 13.39
N VAL A 59 -6.93 5.63 13.11
CA VAL A 59 -7.43 6.86 13.72
C VAL A 59 -8.40 7.56 12.76
N PHE A 60 -8.01 7.72 11.49
CA PHE A 60 -8.87 8.35 10.48
C PHE A 60 -9.54 7.31 9.56
N TYR A 61 -8.77 6.29 9.16
CA TYR A 61 -9.11 5.24 8.20
C TYR A 61 -7.97 4.20 8.22
N ALA A 62 -8.07 3.15 7.39
CA ALA A 62 -6.89 2.34 7.06
C ALA A 62 -5.98 3.12 6.08
N ALA A 63 -4.79 3.48 6.53
CA ALA A 63 -3.85 4.36 5.85
C ALA A 63 -3.06 3.57 4.79
N ASP A 64 -3.41 3.78 3.52
CA ASP A 64 -2.81 3.08 2.39
C ASP A 64 -1.52 3.79 1.92
N GLY A 65 -0.39 3.09 2.06
CA GLY A 65 0.93 3.54 1.62
C GLY A 65 1.22 3.33 0.13
N ASP A 66 0.21 2.90 -0.63
CA ASP A 66 0.27 2.40 -2.00
C ASP A 66 0.95 1.01 -2.12
N CYS A 67 0.74 0.37 -3.28
CA CYS A 67 1.05 -1.03 -3.49
C CYS A 67 2.54 -1.38 -3.48
N VAL A 68 2.82 -2.67 -3.32
CA VAL A 68 4.12 -3.25 -3.69
C VAL A 68 4.12 -3.50 -5.19
N GLY A 69 4.78 -2.63 -5.96
CA GLY A 69 5.03 -2.83 -7.39
C GLY A 69 6.06 -3.93 -7.65
N LEU A 70 5.63 -5.19 -7.60
CA LEU A 70 6.51 -6.35 -7.73
C LEU A 70 6.82 -6.63 -9.21
N THR A 71 7.97 -6.13 -9.67
CA THR A 71 8.50 -6.39 -11.02
C THR A 71 9.99 -6.77 -10.99
N ASN A 72 10.51 -7.26 -12.12
CA ASN A 72 11.93 -7.56 -12.33
C ASN A 72 12.79 -6.31 -12.61
N GLN A 73 12.19 -5.12 -12.75
CA GLN A 73 12.93 -3.87 -12.90
C GLN A 73 13.47 -3.34 -11.56
N VAL A 74 12.89 -3.78 -10.44
CA VAL A 74 13.39 -3.50 -9.10
C VAL A 74 13.95 -4.79 -8.51
N ALA A 75 15.16 -4.73 -7.96
CA ALA A 75 15.81 -5.88 -7.35
C ALA A 75 14.92 -6.52 -6.28
N TRP A 76 14.84 -7.86 -6.28
CA TRP A 76 13.95 -8.60 -5.38
C TRP A 76 14.11 -8.19 -3.91
N GLU A 77 15.33 -8.03 -3.41
CA GLU A 77 15.57 -7.63 -2.02
C GLU A 77 14.92 -6.29 -1.65
N LYS A 78 14.79 -5.36 -2.60
CA LYS A 78 14.10 -4.09 -2.37
C LYS A 78 12.58 -4.25 -2.33
N ASN A 79 12.03 -5.03 -3.27
CA ASN A 79 10.60 -5.37 -3.25
C ASN A 79 10.23 -6.13 -1.97
N LYS A 80 11.07 -7.08 -1.55
CA LYS A 80 10.92 -7.82 -0.29
C LYS A 80 10.98 -6.90 0.91
N GLN A 81 11.94 -5.96 0.97
CA GLN A 81 12.04 -4.98 2.06
C GLN A 81 10.78 -4.11 2.16
N TRP A 82 10.28 -3.59 1.03
CA TRP A 82 9.06 -2.80 1.03
C TRP A 82 7.83 -3.62 1.45
N MET A 83 7.65 -4.81 0.87
CA MET A 83 6.56 -5.71 1.23
C MET A 83 6.60 -6.09 2.72
N GLN A 84 7.77 -6.38 3.26
CA GLN A 84 7.93 -6.69 4.68
C GLN A 84 7.57 -5.51 5.57
N LEU A 85 7.95 -4.29 5.18
CA LEU A 85 7.61 -3.08 5.94
C LEU A 85 6.10 -2.88 5.99
N VAL A 86 5.43 -2.92 4.84
CA VAL A 86 3.97 -2.72 4.73
C VAL A 86 3.20 -3.83 5.46
N ALA A 87 3.64 -5.09 5.35
CA ALA A 87 3.02 -6.21 6.06
C ALA A 87 3.10 -6.05 7.59
N LYS A 88 4.20 -5.45 8.09
CA LYS A 88 4.45 -5.28 9.53
C LYS A 88 3.99 -3.95 10.11
N SER A 89 3.59 -2.96 9.28
CA SER A 89 3.14 -1.65 9.76
C SER A 89 1.69 -1.64 10.26
N GLY A 90 0.93 -2.73 10.06
CA GLY A 90 -0.50 -2.78 10.37
C GLY A 90 -1.36 -1.96 9.40
N THR A 91 -0.77 -1.40 8.35
CA THR A 91 -1.46 -0.73 7.24
C THR A 91 -1.91 -1.75 6.18
N PRO A 92 -2.87 -1.39 5.31
CA PRO A 92 -3.25 -2.24 4.18
C PRO A 92 -2.05 -2.66 3.32
N LEU A 93 -2.03 -3.93 2.92
CA LEU A 93 -1.05 -4.48 1.99
C LEU A 93 -1.72 -4.81 0.66
N PHE A 94 -1.34 -4.09 -0.39
CA PHE A 94 -1.68 -4.40 -1.78
C PHE A 94 -0.42 -4.77 -2.56
N ILE A 95 -0.51 -5.79 -3.43
CA ILE A 95 0.62 -6.23 -4.25
C ILE A 95 0.20 -6.16 -5.71
N SER A 96 0.86 -5.29 -6.47
CA SER A 96 0.71 -5.18 -7.91
C SER A 96 1.88 -5.93 -8.56
N ALA A 97 1.66 -7.21 -8.85
CA ALA A 97 2.70 -8.11 -9.30
C ALA A 97 2.61 -8.41 -10.80
N GLN A 98 3.74 -8.27 -11.50
CA GLN A 98 3.87 -8.85 -12.83
C GLN A 98 4.07 -10.38 -12.70
N PRO A 99 3.46 -11.21 -13.55
CA PRO A 99 3.56 -12.66 -13.47
C PRO A 99 5.01 -13.17 -13.43
N GLU A 100 5.90 -12.57 -14.22
CA GLU A 100 7.31 -12.97 -14.38
C GLU A 100 8.17 -12.65 -13.15
N ALA A 101 7.69 -11.82 -12.23
CA ALA A 101 8.35 -11.53 -10.95
C ALA A 101 7.81 -12.38 -9.80
N THR A 102 6.87 -13.30 -10.06
CA THR A 102 6.22 -14.14 -9.03
C THR A 102 6.71 -15.59 -9.06
N GLY A 103 8.02 -15.76 -8.91
CA GLY A 103 8.65 -17.07 -8.75
C GLY A 103 8.27 -17.76 -7.42
N ALA A 104 8.78 -18.98 -7.22
CA ALA A 104 8.47 -19.77 -6.02
C ALA A 104 8.83 -19.06 -4.71
N VAL A 105 10.00 -18.40 -4.66
CA VAL A 105 10.47 -17.64 -3.50
C VAL A 105 9.56 -16.44 -3.22
N GLN A 106 9.17 -15.70 -4.26
CA GLN A 106 8.30 -14.54 -4.13
C GLN A 106 6.90 -14.94 -3.67
N LYS A 107 6.32 -16.01 -4.25
CA LYS A 107 5.01 -16.53 -3.84
C LYS A 107 5.00 -17.01 -2.38
N ALA A 108 6.06 -17.66 -1.93
CA ALA A 108 6.20 -18.07 -0.55
C ALA A 108 6.20 -16.86 0.40
N PHE A 109 6.96 -15.81 0.05
CA PHE A 109 7.03 -14.58 0.85
C PHE A 109 5.74 -13.75 0.81
N ILE A 110 5.06 -13.69 -0.34
CA ILE A 110 3.73 -13.09 -0.47
C ILE A 110 2.76 -13.78 0.50
N LYS A 111 2.74 -15.11 0.50
CA LYS A 111 1.86 -15.87 1.41
C LYS A 111 2.19 -15.63 2.89
N GLU A 112 3.46 -15.45 3.23
CA GLU A 112 3.88 -15.09 4.59
C GLU A 112 3.41 -13.68 4.98
N SER A 113 3.41 -12.74 4.04
CA SER A 113 3.06 -11.33 4.28
C SER A 113 1.57 -11.08 4.57
N PHE A 114 0.71 -12.06 4.31
CA PHE A 114 -0.75 -11.99 4.58
C PHE A 114 -1.18 -12.87 5.78
N LYS A 115 -0.24 -13.31 6.61
CA LYS A 115 -0.52 -14.01 7.86
C LYS A 115 -0.48 -13.03 9.03
#